data_AF-A0A2S4ZCP6-F1
#
_entry.id   AF-A0A2S4ZCP6-F1
#
_cell.length_a   1.000
_cell.length_b   1.000
_cell.length_c   1.000
_cell.angle_alpha   90.00
_cell.angle_beta   90.00
_cell.angle_gamma   90.00
#
_symmetry.space_group_name_H-M   'P 1'
#
loop_
_entity.id
_entity.type
_entity.pdbx_description
1 polymer ?
#
loop_
_entity_poly.entity_id
_entity_poly.type
_entity_poly.pdbx_seq_one_letter_code
_entity_poly.pdbx_strand_id
1 'polypeptide(L)'
;MTTTTLAFRLGTPDWERRYPVLIGENTVIGAVFRWHRDWLTLTSEGERNLGRPEKGRRGVRQAAAQAAAAQVAAEYAAGRITALTLSDVTAAVPVLDGDVPLLHPRMPQTPRNIETAQQVMAALTLHRWKPYTGFPGSDNPWWQECELCGWQGPRYWSHQRGRNGELPSTYRHPASAEFEAPAGCVGDAKVRELIAAYSR
;
A
#
# COMPACT_ATOMS: atom_id res chain seq x y z
N MET A 1 -14.44 12.18 33.82
CA MET A 1 -13.02 12.05 33.42
C MET A 1 -12.88 12.76 32.09
N THR A 2 -12.15 13.88 32.06
CA THR A 2 -11.88 14.64 30.85
C THR A 2 -10.82 13.88 30.06
N THR A 3 -11.20 13.22 28.97
CA THR A 3 -10.23 12.58 28.08
C THR A 3 -9.46 13.69 27.39
N THR A 4 -8.24 13.96 27.84
CA THR A 4 -7.34 14.89 27.15
C THR A 4 -7.04 14.31 25.77
N THR A 5 -7.65 14.87 24.73
CA THR A 5 -7.34 14.49 23.35
C THR A 5 -5.95 15.01 23.01
N LEU A 6 -4.98 14.10 22.93
CA LEU A 6 -3.62 14.42 22.52
C LEU A 6 -3.62 14.83 21.03
N ALA A 7 -3.06 16.00 20.72
CA ALA A 7 -2.91 16.44 19.34
C ALA A 7 -1.89 15.56 18.60
N PHE A 8 -2.25 15.08 17.42
CA PHE A 8 -1.40 14.22 16.59
C PHE A 8 -1.50 14.59 15.11
N ARG A 9 -0.56 14.07 14.31
CA ARG A 9 -0.58 14.15 12.85
C ARG A 9 -0.14 12.83 12.22
N LEU A 10 -0.57 12.58 10.99
CA LEU A 10 -0.05 11.48 10.17
C LEU A 10 1.22 11.91 9.45
N GLY A 11 2.24 11.05 9.45
CA GLY A 11 3.46 11.21 8.69
C GLY A 11 3.29 10.80 7.22
N THR A 12 4.36 10.97 6.47
CA THR A 12 4.47 10.43 5.11
C THR A 12 4.41 8.90 5.17
N PRO A 13 3.52 8.25 4.40
CA PRO A 13 3.44 6.80 4.42
C PRO A 13 4.63 6.15 3.73
N ASP A 14 5.00 4.96 4.21
CA ASP A 14 5.91 4.07 3.50
C ASP A 14 5.25 3.39 2.28
N TRP A 15 5.95 2.43 1.68
CA TRP A 15 5.46 1.70 0.52
C TRP A 15 4.26 0.80 0.81
N GLU A 16 4.14 0.25 2.03
CA GLU A 16 2.97 -0.51 2.49
C GLU A 16 1.80 0.40 2.90
N ARG A 17 1.94 1.71 2.75
CA ARG A 17 0.98 2.71 3.23
C ARG A 17 0.80 2.68 4.75
N ARG A 18 1.87 2.41 5.50
CA ARG A 18 1.95 2.67 6.93
C ARG A 18 2.19 4.14 7.16
N TYR A 19 1.22 4.80 7.78
CA TYR A 19 1.28 6.20 8.16
C TYR A 19 1.79 6.29 9.60
N PRO A 20 3.00 6.80 9.84
CA PRO A 20 3.47 7.07 11.19
C PRO A 20 2.50 8.03 11.90
N VAL A 21 2.22 7.79 13.17
CA VAL A 21 1.44 8.69 14.03
C VAL A 21 2.43 9.49 14.86
N LEU A 22 2.44 10.81 14.67
CA LEU A 22 3.38 11.70 15.34
C LEU A 22 2.66 12.65 16.29
N ILE A 23 3.33 12.96 17.40
CA ILE A 23 2.96 14.00 18.35
C ILE A 23 4.09 15.04 18.44
N GLY A 24 3.74 16.28 18.76
CA GLY A 24 4.69 17.38 18.73
C GLY A 24 5.34 17.50 17.34
N GLU A 25 6.65 17.77 17.33
CA GLU A 25 7.39 17.91 16.07
C GLU A 25 7.71 16.56 15.44
N ASN A 26 8.36 15.64 16.17
CA ASN A 26 8.96 14.44 15.58
C ASN A 26 8.78 13.14 16.38
N THR A 27 8.04 13.16 17.49
CA THR A 27 7.87 11.95 18.31
C THR A 27 6.90 10.99 17.66
N VAL A 28 7.38 9.81 17.28
CA VAL A 28 6.57 8.74 16.69
C VAL A 28 6.00 7.89 17.84
N ILE A 29 4.70 7.64 17.81
CA ILE A 29 4.00 6.84 18.83
C ILE A 29 3.37 5.55 18.25
N GLY A 30 3.61 5.28 16.98
CA GLY A 30 3.10 4.12 16.26
C GLY A 30 2.91 4.41 14.77
N ALA A 31 2.25 3.49 14.06
CA ALA A 31 1.73 3.71 12.72
C ALA A 31 0.35 3.09 12.54
N VAL A 32 -0.36 3.56 11.53
CA VAL A 32 -1.64 2.99 11.09
C VAL A 32 -1.59 2.66 9.62
N PHE A 33 -2.22 1.55 9.24
CA PHE A 33 -2.30 1.12 7.86
C PHE A 33 -3.55 0.30 7.60
N ARG A 34 -3.83 0.11 6.33
CA ARG A 34 -4.97 -0.68 5.86
C ARG A 34 -4.47 -2.00 5.30
N TRP A 35 -5.04 -3.10 5.77
CA TRP A 35 -4.87 -4.42 5.15
C TRP A 35 -6.25 -4.96 4.79
N HIS A 36 -6.51 -5.06 3.49
CA HIS A 36 -7.86 -5.24 2.96
C HIS A 36 -8.84 -4.27 3.62
N ARG A 37 -9.99 -4.74 4.12
CA ARG A 37 -11.05 -3.87 4.63
C ARG A 37 -10.77 -3.27 6.01
N ASP A 38 -9.75 -3.77 6.69
CA ASP A 38 -9.48 -3.47 8.08
C ASP A 38 -8.35 -2.46 8.24
N TRP A 39 -8.39 -1.74 9.35
CA TRP A 39 -7.31 -0.88 9.80
C TRP A 39 -6.54 -1.54 10.92
N LEU A 40 -5.23 -1.39 10.87
CA LEU A 40 -4.30 -1.95 11.82
C LEU A 40 -3.47 -0.83 12.43
N THR A 41 -3.05 -1.04 13.67
CA THR A 41 -2.06 -0.22 14.38
C THR A 41 -0.80 -1.03 14.58
N LEU A 42 0.35 -0.37 14.47
CA LEU A 42 1.65 -0.87 14.90
C LEU A 42 2.17 0.04 16.01
N THR A 43 2.39 -0.51 17.19
CA THR A 43 2.77 0.24 18.41
C THR A 43 3.87 -0.51 19.17
N SER A 44 4.31 0.01 20.32
CA SER A 44 5.29 -0.70 21.17
C SER A 44 4.79 -2.06 21.66
N GLU A 45 3.47 -2.26 21.72
CA GLU A 45 2.83 -3.53 22.08
C GLU A 45 2.61 -4.45 20.86
N GLY A 46 3.16 -4.09 19.71
CA GLY A 46 3.03 -4.84 18.46
C GLY A 46 1.85 -4.39 17.59
N GLU A 47 1.47 -5.29 16.67
CA GLU A 47 0.42 -5.07 15.69
C GLU A 47 -0.95 -5.48 16.23
N ARG A 48 -1.96 -4.64 16.02
CA ARG A 48 -3.36 -4.93 16.38
C ARG A 48 -4.30 -4.58 15.24
N ASN A 49 -5.26 -5.47 14.99
CA ASN A 49 -6.38 -5.19 14.08
C ASN A 49 -7.48 -4.40 14.83
N LEU A 50 -7.78 -3.19 14.35
CA LEU A 50 -8.89 -2.36 14.85
C LEU A 50 -10.24 -2.69 14.18
N GLY A 51 -10.21 -3.60 13.22
CA GLY A 51 -11.30 -3.93 12.34
C GLY A 51 -11.57 -2.81 11.33
N ARG A 52 -12.77 -2.84 10.78
CA ARG A 52 -13.25 -1.80 9.88
C ARG A 52 -13.72 -0.60 10.70
N PRO A 53 -13.09 0.59 10.59
CA PRO A 53 -13.61 1.79 11.22
C PRO A 53 -14.97 2.14 10.62
N GLU A 54 -15.78 2.90 11.36
CA GLU A 54 -17.00 3.49 10.83
C GLU A 54 -16.70 4.20 9.50
N LYS A 55 -17.59 4.06 8.52
CA LYS A 55 -17.39 4.65 7.19
C LYS A 55 -16.99 6.11 7.35
N GLY A 56 -15.79 6.45 6.87
CA GLY A 56 -15.24 7.79 6.99
C GLY A 56 -16.23 8.85 6.49
N ARG A 57 -16.21 10.03 7.11
CA ARG A 57 -17.05 11.15 6.68
C ARG A 57 -16.62 11.58 5.27
N ARG A 58 -17.56 11.62 4.33
CA ARG A 58 -17.33 12.08 2.95
C ARG A 58 -16.71 13.48 2.99
N GLY A 59 -15.63 13.71 2.25
CA GLY A 59 -14.93 14.99 2.20
C GLY A 59 -13.76 15.15 3.18
N VAL A 60 -13.61 14.26 4.16
CA VAL A 60 -12.44 14.29 5.07
C VAL A 60 -11.34 13.41 4.50
N ARG A 61 -10.24 14.02 4.06
CA ARG A 61 -9.05 13.30 3.56
C ARG A 61 -8.54 12.36 4.64
N GLN A 62 -8.31 11.10 4.28
CA GLN A 62 -7.76 10.08 5.19
C GLN A 62 -8.58 9.88 6.49
N ALA A 63 -9.90 10.13 6.48
CA ALA A 63 -10.75 10.03 7.67
C ALA A 63 -10.58 8.72 8.47
N ALA A 64 -10.49 7.59 7.77
CA ALA A 64 -10.31 6.28 8.42
C ALA A 64 -8.92 6.13 9.05
N ALA A 65 -7.87 6.67 8.41
CA ALA A 65 -6.52 6.69 8.97
C ALA A 65 -6.46 7.60 10.21
N GLN A 66 -7.12 8.75 10.15
CA GLN A 66 -7.22 9.70 11.27
C GLN A 66 -7.95 9.06 12.46
N ALA A 67 -9.03 8.32 12.21
CA ALA A 67 -9.75 7.60 13.26
C ALA A 67 -8.89 6.51 13.91
N ALA A 68 -8.14 5.73 13.12
CA ALA A 68 -7.21 4.74 13.64
C ALA A 68 -6.07 5.41 14.46
N ALA A 69 -5.52 6.52 13.96
CA ALA A 69 -4.45 7.25 14.63
C ALA A 69 -4.91 7.92 15.94
N ALA A 70 -6.17 8.36 16.01
CA ALA A 70 -6.75 8.86 17.25
C ALA A 70 -6.78 7.78 18.35
N GLN A 71 -6.97 6.51 18.00
CA GLN A 71 -6.87 5.42 18.96
C GLN A 71 -5.42 5.25 19.46
N VAL A 72 -4.43 5.26 18.56
CA VAL A 72 -3.00 5.21 18.94
C VAL A 72 -2.65 6.37 19.89
N ALA A 73 -3.09 7.59 19.58
CA ALA A 73 -2.87 8.75 20.42
C ALA A 73 -3.52 8.61 21.81
N ALA A 74 -4.71 8.02 21.88
CA ALA A 74 -5.40 7.75 23.14
C ALA A 74 -4.70 6.68 23.99
N GLU A 75 -4.18 5.62 23.37
CA GLU A 75 -3.38 4.59 24.04
C GLU A 75 -2.08 5.18 24.61
N TYR A 76 -1.40 6.04 23.85
CA TYR A 76 -0.18 6.73 24.29
C TYR A 76 -0.47 7.71 25.44
N ALA A 77 -1.52 8.52 25.32
CA ALA A 77 -1.94 9.45 26.37
C ALA A 77 -2.32 8.74 27.67
N ALA A 78 -2.80 7.49 27.58
CA ALA A 78 -3.09 6.64 28.73
C ALA A 78 -1.88 5.85 29.26
N GLY A 79 -0.69 6.03 28.68
CA GLY A 79 0.55 5.36 29.09
C GLY A 79 0.60 3.87 28.78
N ARG A 80 -0.25 3.37 27.86
CA ARG A 80 -0.29 1.93 27.49
C ARG A 80 0.68 1.56 26.38
N ILE A 81 1.18 2.55 25.64
CA ILE A 81 2.20 2.37 24.61
C ILE A 81 3.29 3.44 24.80
N THR A 82 4.49 3.16 24.31
CA THR A 82 5.64 4.07 24.40
C THR A 82 6.02 4.63 23.02
N ALA A 83 6.85 5.66 23.01
CA ALA A 83 7.37 6.22 21.77
C ALA A 83 8.28 5.21 21.06
N LEU A 84 8.27 5.27 19.73
CA LEU A 84 9.05 4.43 18.84
C LEU A 84 9.96 5.29 17.96
N THR A 85 10.92 4.67 17.29
CA THR A 85 11.64 5.32 16.19
C THR A 85 10.80 5.26 14.91
N LEU A 86 11.14 6.10 13.93
CA LEU A 86 10.49 6.02 12.62
C LEU A 86 10.75 4.66 11.94
N SER A 87 11.94 4.10 12.09
CA SER A 87 12.31 2.79 11.54
C SER A 87 11.54 1.62 12.16
N ASP A 88 11.06 1.75 13.40
CA ASP A 88 10.25 0.69 14.03
C ASP A 88 8.86 0.56 13.41
N VAL A 89 8.38 1.62 12.74
CA VAL A 89 7.01 1.70 12.23
C VAL A 89 6.91 1.76 10.71
N THR A 90 8.04 1.77 10.01
CA THR A 90 8.12 1.72 8.55
C THR A 90 8.63 0.38 8.05
N ALA A 91 8.17 -0.02 6.87
CA ALA A 91 8.69 -1.18 6.16
C ALA A 91 9.86 -0.76 5.25
N ALA A 92 10.94 -1.53 5.29
CA ALA A 92 12.01 -1.43 4.31
C ALA A 92 11.46 -1.71 2.90
N VAL A 93 11.88 -0.96 1.90
CA VAL A 93 11.50 -1.20 0.50
C VAL A 93 11.95 -2.61 0.11
N PRO A 94 11.08 -3.45 -0.49
CA PRO A 94 11.45 -4.80 -0.85
C PRO A 94 12.58 -4.77 -1.89
N VAL A 95 13.59 -5.61 -1.67
CA VAL A 95 14.62 -5.88 -2.67
C VAL A 95 14.29 -7.22 -3.29
N LEU A 96 14.36 -7.30 -4.62
CA LEU A 96 14.16 -8.55 -5.33
C LEU A 96 15.42 -9.42 -5.14
N ASP A 97 15.32 -10.38 -4.23
CA ASP A 97 16.36 -11.37 -3.95
C ASP A 97 15.78 -12.78 -4.14
N GLY A 98 15.92 -13.30 -5.36
CA GLY A 98 15.39 -14.60 -5.76
C GLY A 98 13.93 -14.60 -6.23
N ASP A 99 13.31 -15.77 -6.16
CA ASP A 99 11.95 -16.00 -6.65
C ASP A 99 10.90 -15.33 -5.75
N VAL A 100 9.96 -14.64 -6.38
CA VAL A 100 8.85 -14.01 -5.68
C VAL A 100 7.82 -15.07 -5.30
N PRO A 101 7.44 -15.20 -4.01
CA PRO A 101 6.41 -16.14 -3.61
C PRO A 101 5.08 -15.78 -4.27
N LEU A 102 4.22 -16.77 -4.54
CA LEU A 102 2.95 -16.51 -5.22
C LEU A 102 2.03 -15.55 -4.44
N LEU A 103 1.99 -15.71 -3.10
CA LEU A 103 1.14 -14.94 -2.20
C LEU A 103 1.99 -14.14 -1.21
N HIS A 104 1.52 -12.95 -0.84
CA HIS A 104 2.09 -12.20 0.26
C HIS A 104 1.99 -13.01 1.58
N PRO A 105 2.97 -12.94 2.51
CA PRO A 105 2.93 -13.73 3.75
C PRO A 105 1.66 -13.53 4.61
N ARG A 106 1.04 -12.36 4.50
CA ARG A 106 -0.22 -12.00 5.19
C ARG A 106 -1.49 -12.52 4.49
N MET A 107 -1.38 -13.13 3.32
CA MET A 107 -2.52 -13.68 2.57
C MET A 107 -2.76 -15.14 2.96
N PRO A 108 -3.99 -15.52 3.37
CA PRO A 108 -4.33 -16.92 3.60
C PRO A 108 -4.15 -17.77 2.34
N GLN A 109 -3.52 -18.93 2.46
CA GLN A 109 -3.31 -19.89 1.36
C GLN A 109 -4.57 -20.72 1.09
N THR A 110 -5.64 -20.06 0.64
CA THR A 110 -6.87 -20.75 0.20
C THR A 110 -6.80 -21.08 -1.29
N PRO A 111 -7.49 -22.12 -1.79
CA PRO A 111 -7.52 -22.45 -3.21
C PRO A 111 -7.90 -21.25 -4.09
N ARG A 112 -8.91 -20.48 -3.66
CA ARG A 112 -9.34 -19.26 -4.35
C ARG A 112 -8.26 -18.20 -4.42
N ASN A 113 -7.51 -17.98 -3.34
CA ASN A 113 -6.43 -17.00 -3.33
C ASN A 113 -5.27 -17.42 -4.22
N ILE A 114 -4.93 -18.72 -4.24
CA ILE A 114 -3.91 -19.29 -5.11
C ILE A 114 -4.29 -19.12 -6.58
N GLU A 115 -5.51 -19.53 -6.95
CA GLU A 115 -6.03 -19.38 -8.32
C GLU A 115 -6.02 -17.91 -8.76
N THR A 116 -6.52 -17.02 -7.90
CA THR A 116 -6.52 -15.58 -8.18
C THR A 116 -5.09 -15.06 -8.36
N ALA A 117 -4.15 -15.45 -7.49
CA ALA A 117 -2.76 -15.01 -7.58
C ALA A 117 -2.12 -15.48 -8.90
N GLN A 118 -2.36 -16.71 -9.33
CA GLN A 118 -1.84 -17.22 -10.61
C GLN A 118 -2.34 -16.39 -11.79
N GLN A 119 -3.64 -16.08 -11.84
CA GLN A 119 -4.23 -15.23 -12.88
C GLN A 119 -3.61 -13.82 -12.86
N VAL A 120 -3.39 -13.26 -11.67
CA VAL A 120 -2.79 -11.95 -11.51
C VAL A 120 -1.33 -11.93 -11.95
N MET A 121 -0.53 -12.93 -11.58
CA MET A 121 0.88 -13.02 -11.99
C MET A 121 1.02 -13.15 -13.52
N ALA A 122 0.15 -13.95 -14.15
CA ALA A 122 0.07 -14.04 -15.61
C ALA A 122 -0.30 -12.68 -16.24
N ALA A 123 -1.25 -11.97 -15.65
CA ALA A 123 -1.65 -10.66 -16.15
C ALA A 123 -0.57 -9.58 -15.96
N LEU A 124 0.18 -9.59 -14.84
CA LEU A 124 1.33 -8.70 -14.66
C LEU A 124 2.39 -8.93 -15.74
N THR A 125 2.71 -10.20 -16.02
CA THR A 125 3.65 -10.58 -17.09
C THR A 125 3.17 -10.05 -18.45
N LEU A 126 1.90 -10.29 -18.78
CA LEU A 126 1.28 -9.80 -20.02
C LEU A 126 1.36 -8.27 -20.13
N HIS A 127 1.17 -7.57 -19.02
CA HIS A 127 1.19 -6.12 -18.95
C HIS A 127 2.55 -5.53 -18.58
N ARG A 128 3.65 -6.29 -18.59
CA ARG A 128 5.02 -5.81 -18.36
C ARG A 128 5.24 -5.15 -16.99
N TRP A 129 4.72 -5.79 -15.96
CA TRP A 129 4.91 -5.42 -14.55
C TRP A 129 5.64 -6.53 -13.82
N LYS A 130 6.70 -6.17 -13.10
CA LYS A 130 7.50 -7.09 -12.31
C LYS A 130 7.24 -6.89 -10.81
N PRO A 131 6.61 -7.85 -10.10
CA PRO A 131 6.39 -7.72 -8.67
C PRO A 131 7.66 -8.02 -7.88
N TYR A 132 7.78 -7.43 -6.70
CA TYR A 132 8.92 -7.66 -5.77
C TYR A 132 8.51 -8.45 -4.53
N THR A 133 7.21 -8.63 -4.31
CA THR A 133 6.63 -9.43 -3.23
C THR A 133 5.49 -10.28 -3.78
N GLY A 134 5.00 -11.25 -3.01
CA GLY A 134 3.85 -12.04 -3.45
C GLY A 134 2.54 -11.25 -3.50
N PHE A 135 1.55 -11.77 -4.22
CA PHE A 135 0.28 -11.07 -4.42
C PHE A 135 -0.40 -10.77 -3.08
N PRO A 136 -0.64 -9.49 -2.73
CA PRO A 136 -1.22 -9.11 -1.44
C PRO A 136 -2.75 -9.02 -1.50
N GLY A 137 -3.37 -9.43 -2.61
CA GLY A 137 -4.77 -9.17 -2.90
C GLY A 137 -5.01 -7.84 -3.60
N SER A 138 -6.25 -7.63 -4.04
CA SER A 138 -6.58 -6.58 -5.01
C SER A 138 -6.45 -5.14 -4.52
N ASP A 139 -6.67 -4.92 -3.23
CA ASP A 139 -6.84 -3.60 -2.61
C ASP A 139 -5.72 -3.25 -1.64
N ASN A 140 -4.62 -4.01 -1.66
CA ASN A 140 -3.41 -3.75 -0.90
C ASN A 140 -2.30 -3.20 -1.82
N PRO A 141 -1.41 -2.36 -1.27
CA PRO A 141 -0.24 -1.89 -2.01
C PRO A 141 0.69 -3.05 -2.33
N TRP A 142 1.23 -3.04 -3.54
CA TRP A 142 2.13 -4.05 -4.04
C TRP A 142 3.32 -3.37 -4.71
N TRP A 143 4.53 -3.58 -4.17
CA TRP A 143 5.73 -3.01 -4.77
C TRP A 143 6.03 -3.71 -6.10
N GLN A 144 6.13 -2.92 -7.16
CA GLN A 144 6.30 -3.39 -8.52
C GLN A 144 7.22 -2.46 -9.30
N GLU A 145 7.84 -3.02 -10.33
CA GLU A 145 8.62 -2.31 -11.33
C GLU A 145 7.90 -2.33 -12.69
N CYS A 146 7.93 -1.20 -13.38
CA CYS A 146 7.48 -1.07 -14.77
C CYS A 146 8.62 -1.46 -15.71
N GLU A 147 8.51 -2.62 -16.37
CA GLU A 147 9.58 -3.15 -17.24
C GLU A 147 9.77 -2.33 -18.54
N LEU A 148 8.92 -1.33 -18.80
CA LEU A 148 9.06 -0.44 -19.96
C LEU A 148 9.99 0.75 -19.70
N CYS A 149 10.18 1.15 -18.43
CA CYS A 149 10.94 2.36 -18.10
C CYS A 149 11.66 2.33 -16.75
N GLY A 150 11.62 1.21 -16.02
CA GLY A 150 12.31 1.04 -14.74
C GLY A 150 11.64 1.68 -13.52
N TRP A 151 10.51 2.39 -13.68
CA TRP A 151 9.78 2.97 -12.53
C TRP A 151 9.48 1.91 -11.47
N GLN A 152 9.77 2.19 -10.20
CA GLN A 152 9.37 1.34 -9.08
C GLN A 152 8.43 2.08 -8.12
N GLY A 153 7.50 1.35 -7.52
CA GLY A 153 6.61 1.91 -6.51
C GLY A 153 5.40 1.04 -6.17
N PRO A 154 4.56 1.50 -5.23
CA PRO A 154 3.38 0.76 -4.81
C PRO A 154 2.27 0.90 -5.86
N ARG A 155 1.73 -0.24 -6.29
CA ARG A 155 0.57 -0.34 -7.17
C ARG A 155 -0.54 -1.17 -6.54
N TYR A 156 -1.75 -1.03 -7.05
CA TYR A 156 -2.91 -1.81 -6.60
C TYR A 156 -3.46 -2.59 -7.77
N TRP A 157 -3.65 -3.90 -7.62
CA TRP A 157 -4.21 -4.71 -8.70
C TRP A 157 -5.61 -4.23 -9.10
N SER A 158 -6.40 -3.67 -8.18
CA SER A 158 -7.70 -3.06 -8.47
C SER A 158 -7.68 -1.86 -9.44
N HIS A 159 -6.50 -1.26 -9.65
CA HIS A 159 -6.27 -0.18 -10.62
C HIS A 159 -5.52 -0.66 -11.88
N GLN A 160 -4.89 -1.84 -11.81
CA GLN A 160 -4.16 -2.45 -12.91
C GLN A 160 -5.00 -3.47 -13.68
N ARG A 161 -6.08 -3.96 -13.09
CA ARG A 161 -7.07 -4.73 -13.81
C ARG A 161 -7.95 -3.82 -14.64
N GLY A 162 -8.19 -4.26 -15.87
CA GLY A 162 -9.32 -3.81 -16.66
C GLY A 162 -10.66 -3.95 -15.92
N ARG A 163 -11.69 -3.22 -16.36
CA ARG A 163 -13.04 -3.31 -15.79
C ARG A 163 -14.06 -3.53 -16.90
N ASN A 164 -15.07 -4.35 -16.62
CA ASN A 164 -16.19 -4.61 -17.54
C ASN A 164 -15.75 -5.11 -18.94
N GLY A 165 -14.71 -5.93 -19.00
CA GLY A 165 -14.17 -6.46 -20.27
C GLY A 165 -13.13 -5.58 -20.95
N GLU A 166 -12.97 -4.33 -20.49
CA GLU A 166 -11.98 -3.40 -21.03
C GLU A 166 -10.58 -3.70 -20.51
N LEU A 167 -9.56 -3.26 -21.25
CA LEU A 167 -8.17 -3.27 -20.81
C LEU A 167 -7.89 -2.15 -19.79
N PRO A 168 -6.87 -2.29 -18.93
CA PRO A 168 -6.48 -1.21 -18.02
C PRO A 168 -5.94 0.00 -18.79
N SER A 169 -5.98 1.19 -18.17
CA SER A 169 -5.40 2.40 -18.76
C SER A 169 -3.94 2.21 -19.14
N THR A 170 -3.53 2.81 -20.26
CA THR A 170 -2.13 2.92 -20.68
C THR A 170 -1.35 3.93 -19.84
N TYR A 171 -2.00 4.72 -18.98
CA TYR A 171 -1.33 5.49 -17.93
C TYR A 171 -0.87 4.54 -16.82
N ARG A 172 0.44 4.26 -16.80
CA ARG A 172 1.01 3.21 -15.95
C ARG A 172 1.38 3.66 -14.55
N HIS A 173 2.05 4.80 -14.39
CA HIS A 173 2.54 5.29 -13.09
C HIS A 173 2.73 6.82 -13.09
N PRO A 174 2.78 7.47 -11.91
CA PRO A 174 3.21 8.86 -11.79
C PRO A 174 4.67 9.05 -12.21
N ALA A 175 5.10 10.30 -12.37
CA ALA A 175 6.52 10.60 -12.55
C ALA A 175 7.33 10.19 -11.33
N SER A 176 8.57 9.75 -11.54
CA SER A 176 9.56 9.54 -10.50
C SER A 176 10.89 10.14 -10.93
N ALA A 177 11.40 11.10 -10.16
CA ALA A 177 12.76 11.61 -10.35
C ALA A 177 13.80 10.55 -9.96
N GLU A 178 13.52 9.74 -8.93
CA GLU A 178 14.41 8.69 -8.43
C GLU A 178 14.72 7.62 -9.48
N PHE A 179 13.73 7.26 -10.31
CA PHE A 179 13.87 6.25 -11.36
C PHE A 179 13.96 6.86 -12.76
N GLU A 180 14.14 8.19 -12.86
CA GLU A 180 14.15 8.94 -14.14
C GLU A 180 12.95 8.61 -15.05
N ALA A 181 11.81 8.31 -14.45
CA ALA A 181 10.64 7.79 -15.14
C ALA A 181 9.58 8.90 -15.31
N PRO A 182 9.14 9.20 -16.55
CA PRO A 182 8.13 10.23 -16.79
C PRO A 182 6.73 9.79 -16.30
N ALA A 183 5.86 10.78 -16.09
CA ALA A 183 4.45 10.51 -15.81
C ALA A 183 3.81 9.81 -17.01
N GLY A 184 3.09 8.71 -16.75
CA GLY A 184 2.44 7.94 -17.80
C GLY A 184 3.39 7.03 -18.60
N CYS A 185 4.63 6.80 -18.13
CA CYS A 185 5.60 5.89 -18.75
C CYS A 185 6.06 6.37 -20.14
N VAL A 186 6.35 5.46 -21.06
CA VAL A 186 6.83 5.72 -22.43
C VAL A 186 5.79 6.36 -23.37
N GLY A 187 4.63 6.76 -22.84
CA GLY A 187 3.50 7.33 -23.59
C GLY A 187 2.54 6.28 -24.18
N ASP A 188 1.28 6.67 -24.41
CA ASP A 188 0.19 5.77 -24.82
C ASP A 188 0.51 4.96 -26.07
N ALA A 189 0.96 5.61 -27.15
CA ALA A 189 1.27 4.95 -28.42
C ALA A 189 2.34 3.86 -28.25
N LYS A 190 3.40 4.15 -27.50
CA LYS A 190 4.49 3.20 -27.28
C LYS A 190 4.06 2.06 -26.34
N VAL A 191 3.23 2.34 -25.34
CA VAL A 191 2.63 1.28 -24.51
C VAL A 191 1.79 0.32 -25.36
N ARG A 192 0.97 0.83 -26.28
CA ARG A 192 0.14 0.02 -27.19
C ARG A 192 0.97 -0.80 -28.17
N GLU A 193 2.10 -0.26 -28.61
CA GLU A 193 3.08 -0.96 -29.45
C GLU A 193 3.77 -2.11 -28.68
N LEU A 194 4.22 -1.86 -27.45
CA LEU A 194 5.06 -2.78 -26.69
C LEU A 194 4.29 -3.89 -25.94
N ILE A 195 2.99 -3.69 -25.71
CA ILE A 195 2.14 -4.63 -24.97
C ILE A 195 1.05 -5.16 -25.91
N ALA A 196 1.24 -6.40 -26.37
CA ALA A 196 0.37 -7.08 -27.32
C ALA A 196 -1.10 -7.15 -26.90
N ALA A 197 -1.40 -7.08 -25.59
CA ALA A 197 -2.77 -7.04 -25.10
C ALA A 197 -3.57 -5.83 -25.63
N TYR A 198 -2.91 -4.71 -25.94
CA TYR A 198 -3.56 -3.48 -26.43
C TYR A 198 -3.71 -3.39 -27.95
N SER A 199 -3.19 -4.36 -28.70
CA SER A 199 -3.20 -4.35 -30.16
C SER A 199 -4.46 -5.00 -30.76
N ARG A 200 -5.52 -5.19 -29.96
CA ARG A 200 -6.79 -5.80 -30.36
C ARG A 200 -7.78 -4.77 -30.86
#